data_AF-A0AAD2H2Y7-F1
#
_entry.id   AF-A0AAD2H2Y7-F1
#
_cell.length_a   1.000
_cell.length_b   1.000
_cell.length_c   1.000
_cell.angle_alpha   90.00
_cell.angle_beta   90.00
_cell.angle_gamma   90.00
#
_symmetry.space_group_name_H-M   'P 1'
#
loop_
_entity.id
_entity.type
_entity.pdbx_description
1 polymer ?
#
loop_
_entity_poly.entity_id
_entity_poly.type
_entity_poly.pdbx_seq_one_letter_code
_entity_poly.pdbx_strand_id
1 'polypeptide(L)'
;MKNNPDFDWITKGISGVRAVPWKGEPFRMIFCYLCRNGELLNCVHFYQESEEEKQNLTSRTITPAEVLPKFTGADPKFLRLFDLPNYNAEHYRWRLRTMPVLSTWINGRTAILGDAAHAMPPFMAQGAAMAIEDVGVLAGLIPLGTTREQIPARLAAWLDIRKPRADWMNRTSVAQIQAIIDGNQGGAHCTFFGSVRPEKDLDYLSKR
;
A
#
# COMPACT_ATOMS: atom_id res chain seq x y z
N MET A 1 -20.03 -0.74 -10.24
CA MET A 1 -19.06 0.28 -10.73
C MET A 1 -18.85 0.18 -12.23
N LYS A 2 -18.67 -1.02 -12.78
CA LYS A 2 -18.70 -1.27 -14.23
C LYS A 2 -19.99 -0.69 -14.85
N ASN A 3 -19.86 0.08 -15.94
CA ASN A 3 -20.94 0.72 -16.71
C ASN A 3 -21.59 1.97 -16.09
N ASN A 4 -21.00 2.59 -15.07
CA ASN A 4 -21.45 3.92 -14.63
C ASN A 4 -20.69 5.02 -15.40
N PRO A 5 -21.36 5.79 -16.30
CA PRO A 5 -20.70 6.76 -17.18
C PRO A 5 -20.00 7.88 -16.43
N ASP A 6 -20.45 8.23 -15.21
CA ASP A 6 -19.81 9.24 -14.38
C ASP A 6 -18.39 8.83 -13.94
N PHE A 7 -18.09 7.52 -13.96
CA PHE A 7 -16.80 6.96 -13.57
C PHE A 7 -16.04 6.29 -14.74
N ASP A 8 -16.47 6.48 -15.98
CA ASP A 8 -15.79 5.94 -17.17
C ASP A 8 -14.33 6.41 -17.25
N TRP A 9 -14.08 7.65 -16.82
CA TRP A 9 -12.74 8.25 -16.79
C TRP A 9 -11.76 7.53 -15.86
N ILE A 10 -12.22 6.68 -14.92
CA ILE A 10 -11.37 5.78 -14.11
C ILE A 10 -11.58 4.29 -14.36
N THR A 11 -12.76 3.88 -14.83
CA THR A 11 -13.12 2.45 -14.94
C THR A 11 -13.05 1.90 -16.37
N LYS A 12 -13.17 2.75 -17.39
CA LYS A 12 -13.26 2.30 -18.78
C LYS A 12 -11.90 1.84 -19.29
N GLY A 13 -11.88 0.62 -19.84
CA GLY A 13 -10.70 0.03 -20.48
C GLY A 13 -9.55 -0.30 -19.52
N ILE A 14 -9.79 -0.38 -18.21
CA ILE A 14 -8.74 -0.76 -17.27
C ILE A 14 -8.68 -2.28 -17.09
N SER A 15 -7.48 -2.83 -17.16
CA SER A 15 -7.16 -4.21 -16.75
C SER A 15 -6.26 -4.25 -15.50
N GLY A 16 -5.91 -3.09 -14.93
CA GLY A 16 -5.02 -2.96 -13.79
C GLY A 16 -5.20 -1.63 -13.05
N VAL A 17 -4.12 -1.10 -12.48
CA VAL A 17 -4.12 0.16 -11.73
C VAL A 17 -4.08 1.35 -12.67
N ARG A 18 -5.00 2.30 -12.46
CA ARG A 18 -4.96 3.63 -13.08
C ARG A 18 -4.43 4.63 -12.06
N ALA A 19 -3.30 5.25 -12.39
CA ALA A 19 -2.74 6.36 -11.64
C ALA A 19 -3.22 7.69 -12.24
N VAL A 20 -3.79 8.55 -11.40
CA VAL A 20 -4.26 9.89 -11.76
C VAL A 20 -3.48 10.89 -10.91
N PRO A 21 -2.36 11.44 -11.43
CA PRO A 21 -1.63 12.49 -10.73
C PRO A 21 -2.40 13.81 -10.82
N TRP A 22 -2.30 14.60 -9.76
CA TRP A 22 -2.80 15.97 -9.77
C TRP A 22 -1.83 16.90 -10.47
N LYS A 23 -2.36 17.89 -11.20
CA LYS A 23 -1.55 18.99 -11.74
C LYS A 23 -1.53 20.12 -10.72
N GLY A 24 -0.40 20.33 -10.04
CA GLY A 24 -0.19 21.42 -9.09
C GLY A 24 0.50 20.97 -7.80
N GLU A 25 0.77 21.94 -6.92
CA GLU A 25 1.36 21.70 -5.61
C GLU A 25 0.33 21.88 -4.47
N PRO A 26 0.47 21.11 -3.37
CA PRO A 26 1.44 20.03 -3.15
C PRO A 26 1.07 18.75 -3.94
N PHE A 27 2.03 17.82 -4.07
CA PHE A 27 1.82 16.53 -4.72
C PHE A 27 0.57 15.79 -4.20
N ARG A 28 -0.28 15.36 -5.13
CA ARG A 28 -1.45 14.50 -4.88
C ARG A 28 -1.61 13.51 -6.03
N MET A 29 -2.05 12.31 -5.70
CA MET A 29 -2.26 11.25 -6.70
C MET A 29 -3.34 10.29 -6.23
N ILE A 30 -4.12 9.75 -7.16
CA ILE A 30 -5.07 8.69 -6.86
C ILE A 30 -4.72 7.45 -7.67
N PHE A 31 -4.67 6.30 -7.01
CA PHE A 31 -4.70 4.99 -7.65
C PHE A 31 -6.11 4.43 -7.57
N CYS A 32 -6.66 4.09 -8.74
CA CYS A 32 -7.95 3.45 -8.87
C CYS A 32 -7.79 2.11 -9.59
N TYR A 33 -8.43 1.06 -9.08
CA TYR A 33 -8.52 -0.21 -9.78
C TYR A 33 -9.80 -0.95 -9.46
N LEU A 34 -10.28 -1.72 -10.43
CA LEU A 34 -11.47 -2.54 -10.29
C LEU A 34 -11.12 -3.86 -9.62
N CYS A 35 -11.89 -4.22 -8.61
CA CYS A 35 -11.82 -5.49 -7.90
C CYS A 35 -13.09 -6.32 -8.16
N ARG A 36 -13.01 -7.64 -7.95
CA ARG A 36 -14.15 -8.57 -8.10
C ARG A 36 -14.92 -8.34 -9.41
N ASN A 37 -14.22 -8.48 -10.55
CA ASN A 37 -14.78 -8.29 -11.90
C ASN A 37 -15.48 -6.93 -12.15
N GLY A 38 -15.13 -5.88 -11.38
CA GLY A 38 -15.68 -4.54 -11.53
C GLY A 38 -16.93 -4.26 -10.69
N GLU A 39 -17.26 -5.16 -9.77
CA GLU A 39 -18.25 -4.92 -8.73
C GLU A 39 -17.76 -3.91 -7.70
N LEU A 40 -16.45 -3.91 -7.40
CA LEU A 40 -15.81 -3.01 -6.46
C LEU A 40 -14.84 -2.08 -7.19
N LEU A 41 -14.82 -0.81 -6.77
CA LEU A 41 -13.74 0.12 -7.07
C LEU A 41 -12.89 0.29 -5.81
N ASN A 42 -11.59 0.06 -5.94
CA ASN A 42 -10.62 0.40 -4.92
C ASN A 42 -9.97 1.73 -5.26
N CYS A 43 -9.94 2.65 -4.30
CA CYS A 43 -9.29 3.95 -4.43
C CYS A 43 -8.22 4.10 -3.35
N VAL A 44 -7.06 4.61 -3.74
CA VAL A 44 -5.94 4.87 -2.83
C VAL A 44 -5.41 6.26 -3.14
N HIS A 45 -5.36 7.11 -2.13
CA HIS A 45 -5.06 8.52 -2.34
C HIS A 45 -3.76 8.89 -1.66
N PHE A 46 -2.85 9.43 -2.44
CA PHE A 46 -1.61 9.94 -1.97
C PHE A 46 -1.67 11.45 -1.91
N TYR A 47 -1.25 12.02 -0.79
CA TYR A 47 -1.13 13.46 -0.59
C TYR A 47 -0.06 13.75 0.45
N GLN A 48 0.47 14.97 0.41
CA GLN A 48 1.42 15.46 1.41
C GLN A 48 0.69 16.03 2.63
N GLU A 49 1.15 15.66 3.82
CA GLU A 49 0.65 16.19 5.11
C GLU A 49 1.34 17.52 5.47
N SER A 50 0.63 18.39 6.17
CA SER A 50 1.22 19.62 6.75
C SER A 50 2.21 19.29 7.87
N GLU A 51 3.05 20.24 8.26
CA GLU A 51 3.98 20.05 9.38
C GLU A 51 3.28 19.74 10.71
N GLU A 52 2.11 20.32 10.94
CA GLU A 52 1.28 20.02 12.11
C GLU A 52 0.78 18.57 12.09
N GLU A 53 0.30 18.10 10.93
CA GLU A 53 -0.16 16.72 10.76
C GLU A 53 0.99 15.72 10.94
N LYS A 54 2.21 16.09 10.53
CA LYS A 54 3.41 15.27 10.74
C LYS A 54 3.73 15.05 12.22
N GLN A 55 3.30 15.91 13.13
CA GLN A 55 3.50 15.73 14.57
C GLN A 55 2.60 14.63 15.15
N ASN A 56 1.46 14.33 14.50
CA ASN A 56 0.57 13.25 14.92
C ASN A 56 0.97 11.93 14.25
N LEU A 57 1.68 11.08 15.00
CA LEU A 57 2.30 9.84 14.49
C LEU A 57 1.32 8.66 14.34
N THR A 58 0.01 8.84 14.38
CA THR A 58 -0.95 7.73 14.39
C THR A 58 -1.72 7.56 13.07
N SER A 59 -1.71 6.32 12.56
CA SER A 59 -2.69 5.88 11.56
C SER A 59 -4.05 5.77 12.26
N ARG A 60 -5.11 6.27 11.62
CA ARG A 60 -6.43 6.35 12.24
C ARG A 60 -7.54 6.43 11.21
N THR A 61 -8.74 6.19 11.67
CA THR A 61 -9.95 6.54 10.93
C THR A 61 -10.08 8.06 10.83
N ILE A 62 -10.48 8.53 9.64
CA ILE A 62 -10.72 9.93 9.32
C ILE A 62 -12.06 10.05 8.57
N THR A 63 -12.69 11.21 8.67
CA THR A 63 -13.99 11.47 8.02
C THR A 63 -13.81 12.10 6.64
N PRO A 64 -14.83 12.05 5.76
CA PRO A 64 -14.81 12.79 4.49
C PRO A 64 -14.54 14.29 4.68
N ALA A 65 -15.01 14.89 5.78
CA ALA A 65 -14.75 16.29 6.11
C ALA A 65 -13.27 16.61 6.34
N GLU A 66 -12.46 15.64 6.79
CA GLU A 66 -11.01 15.79 6.94
C GLU A 66 -10.26 15.56 5.61
N VAL A 67 -10.83 14.72 4.74
CA VAL A 67 -10.24 14.33 3.45
C VAL A 67 -10.51 15.37 2.37
N LEU A 68 -11.75 15.83 2.22
CA LEU A 68 -12.20 16.73 1.15
C LEU A 68 -11.33 17.98 0.99
N PRO A 69 -10.94 18.70 2.08
CA PRO A 69 -10.07 19.88 1.95
C PRO A 69 -8.71 19.56 1.31
N LYS A 70 -8.20 18.33 1.45
CA LYS A 70 -6.96 17.87 0.82
C LYS A 70 -7.06 17.77 -0.69
N PHE A 71 -8.28 17.78 -1.25
CA PHE A 71 -8.55 17.73 -2.69
C PHE A 71 -9.12 19.05 -3.21
N THR A 72 -8.90 20.17 -2.52
CA THR A 72 -9.26 21.50 -3.04
C THR A 72 -8.63 21.72 -4.41
N GLY A 73 -9.42 22.19 -5.39
CA GLY A 73 -8.99 22.36 -6.79
C GLY A 73 -9.17 21.12 -7.67
N ALA A 74 -9.89 20.10 -7.18
CA ALA A 74 -10.20 18.88 -7.94
C ALA A 74 -10.98 19.14 -9.20
N ASP A 75 -10.73 18.30 -10.21
CA ASP A 75 -11.70 18.12 -11.28
C ASP A 75 -13.06 17.71 -10.66
N PRO A 76 -14.17 18.37 -11.01
CA PRO A 76 -15.49 18.01 -10.50
C PRO A 76 -15.84 16.52 -10.67
N LYS A 77 -15.31 15.84 -11.71
CA LYS A 77 -15.49 14.39 -11.91
C LYS A 77 -14.87 13.55 -10.81
N PHE A 78 -13.77 14.03 -10.21
CA PHE A 78 -13.17 13.38 -9.05
C PHE A 78 -14.04 13.56 -7.81
N LEU A 79 -14.57 14.77 -7.59
CA LEU A 79 -15.41 15.07 -6.44
C LEU A 79 -16.69 14.21 -6.40
N ARG A 80 -17.21 13.79 -7.57
CA ARG A 80 -18.33 12.84 -7.66
C ARG A 80 -18.08 11.49 -6.99
N LEU A 81 -16.82 11.11 -6.71
CA LEU A 81 -16.55 9.92 -5.91
C LEU A 81 -17.16 10.06 -4.51
N PHE A 82 -17.16 11.26 -3.93
CA PHE A 82 -17.77 11.55 -2.63
C PHE A 82 -19.30 11.55 -2.65
N ASP A 83 -19.95 11.40 -3.81
CA ASP A 83 -21.39 11.16 -3.88
C ASP A 83 -21.74 9.67 -3.63
N LEU A 84 -20.73 8.77 -3.69
CA LEU A 84 -20.93 7.34 -3.46
C LEU A 84 -21.00 7.05 -1.95
N PRO A 85 -22.02 6.33 -1.44
CA PRO A 85 -22.23 6.13 0.00
C PRO A 85 -21.00 5.59 0.75
N ASN A 86 -20.33 4.58 0.20
CA ASN A 86 -19.15 3.96 0.81
C ASN A 86 -17.89 4.82 0.72
N TYR A 87 -17.87 5.76 -0.22
CA TYR A 87 -16.78 6.72 -0.35
C TYR A 87 -17.08 8.00 0.44
N ASN A 88 -18.34 8.27 0.78
CA ASN A 88 -18.74 9.29 1.75
C ASN A 88 -18.90 8.72 3.16
N ALA A 89 -18.04 7.77 3.51
CA ALA A 89 -18.01 7.12 4.80
C ALA A 89 -16.65 7.36 5.46
N GLU A 90 -16.46 6.80 6.65
CA GLU A 90 -15.16 6.82 7.31
C GLU A 90 -14.06 6.15 6.46
N HIS A 91 -12.89 6.77 6.44
CA HIS A 91 -11.71 6.34 5.71
C HIS A 91 -10.58 5.96 6.65
N TYR A 92 -9.69 5.07 6.23
CA TYR A 92 -8.51 4.76 7.01
C TYR A 92 -7.27 5.46 6.44
N ARG A 93 -6.71 6.36 7.24
CA ARG A 93 -5.47 7.07 6.93
C ARG A 93 -4.28 6.23 7.36
N TRP A 94 -3.46 5.80 6.39
CA TRP A 94 -2.24 5.05 6.64
C TRP A 94 -1.02 5.98 6.55
N ARG A 95 -0.36 6.20 7.68
CA ARG A 95 0.91 6.93 7.62
C ARG A 95 1.99 6.03 7.03
N LEU A 96 2.49 6.42 5.86
CA LEU A 96 3.60 5.72 5.21
C LEU A 96 4.87 5.89 6.04
N ARG A 97 5.56 4.78 6.27
CA ARG A 97 6.83 4.75 6.99
C ARG A 97 7.80 3.89 6.23
N THR A 98 9.08 4.23 6.37
CA THR A 98 10.19 3.39 5.96
C THR A 98 10.84 2.81 7.20
N MET A 99 11.38 1.60 7.06
CA MET A 99 12.23 0.98 8.08
C MET A 99 13.69 1.09 7.64
N PRO A 100 14.65 1.29 8.56
CA PRO A 100 16.06 1.11 8.25
C PRO A 100 16.34 -0.29 7.70
N VAL A 101 17.27 -0.39 6.75
CA VAL A 101 17.73 -1.68 6.25
C VAL A 101 18.50 -2.40 7.36
N LEU A 102 17.95 -3.52 7.85
CA LEU A 102 18.58 -4.33 8.88
C LEU A 102 19.84 -5.01 8.34
N SER A 103 20.87 -5.19 9.18
CA SER A 103 22.10 -5.89 8.81
C SER A 103 21.90 -7.41 8.65
N THR A 104 21.01 -7.99 9.45
CA THR A 104 20.63 -9.41 9.40
C THR A 104 19.16 -9.58 9.78
N TRP A 105 18.55 -10.68 9.36
CA TRP A 105 17.21 -11.10 9.75
C TRP A 105 17.21 -12.34 10.65
N ILE A 106 18.39 -12.81 11.05
CA ILE A 106 18.58 -14.08 11.74
C ILE A 106 19.19 -13.85 13.12
N ASN A 107 18.67 -14.57 14.12
CA ASN A 107 19.29 -14.74 15.41
C ASN A 107 19.25 -16.23 15.82
N GLY A 108 20.38 -16.92 15.70
CA GLY A 108 20.50 -18.34 15.99
C GLY A 108 19.62 -19.20 15.10
N ARG A 109 18.48 -19.65 15.63
CA ARG A 109 17.49 -20.51 14.94
C ARG A 109 16.18 -19.77 14.65
N THR A 110 16.15 -18.47 14.90
CA THR A 110 15.01 -17.59 14.67
C THR A 110 15.29 -16.70 13.48
N ALA A 111 14.30 -16.50 12.63
CA ALA A 111 14.34 -15.55 11.53
C ALA A 111 13.08 -14.69 11.51
N ILE A 112 13.21 -13.45 11.05
CA ILE A 112 12.09 -12.54 10.75
C ILE A 112 11.94 -12.41 9.23
N LEU A 113 10.71 -12.25 8.75
CA LEU A 113 10.37 -12.16 7.32
C LEU A 113 9.23 -11.16 7.07
N GLY A 114 8.96 -10.85 5.81
CA GLY A 114 7.95 -9.84 5.45
C GLY A 114 8.27 -8.46 6.02
N ASP A 115 7.23 -7.71 6.40
CA ASP A 115 7.38 -6.34 6.91
C ASP A 115 8.28 -6.22 8.16
N ALA A 116 8.38 -7.28 8.97
CA ALA A 116 9.30 -7.29 10.12
C ALA A 116 10.77 -7.19 9.69
N ALA A 117 11.11 -7.72 8.51
CA ALA A 117 12.48 -7.77 7.99
C ALA A 117 12.78 -6.67 6.95
N HIS A 118 11.78 -6.30 6.15
CA HIS A 118 11.98 -5.45 4.96
C HIS A 118 10.76 -4.60 4.57
N ALA A 119 10.01 -4.05 5.55
CA ALA A 119 8.92 -3.11 5.29
C ALA A 119 9.33 -2.00 4.31
N MET A 120 8.50 -1.78 3.29
CA MET A 120 8.77 -0.85 2.19
C MET A 120 7.54 -0.02 1.80
N PRO A 121 7.73 1.18 1.23
CA PRO A 121 6.61 1.96 0.69
C PRO A 121 5.84 1.21 -0.40
N PRO A 122 4.51 1.36 -0.50
CA PRO A 122 3.67 0.54 -1.39
C PRO A 122 3.72 0.95 -2.87
N PHE A 123 4.71 1.72 -3.32
CA PHE A 123 4.74 2.29 -4.68
C PHE A 123 5.11 1.29 -5.76
N MET A 124 5.91 0.27 -5.41
CA MET A 124 6.17 -0.88 -6.30
C MET A 124 5.09 -1.96 -6.20
N ALA A 125 4.17 -1.86 -5.24
CA ALA A 125 3.15 -2.87 -4.94
C ALA A 125 3.71 -4.30 -4.70
N GLN A 126 4.94 -4.40 -4.16
CA GLN A 126 5.64 -5.68 -3.99
C GLN A 126 5.74 -6.20 -2.55
N GLY A 127 5.34 -5.44 -1.52
CA GLY A 127 5.54 -5.87 -0.12
C GLY A 127 4.99 -7.27 0.20
N ALA A 128 3.73 -7.54 -0.20
CA ALA A 128 3.12 -8.85 -0.01
C ALA A 128 3.79 -9.94 -0.86
N ALA A 129 4.11 -9.65 -2.12
CA ALA A 129 4.81 -10.58 -3.01
C ALA A 129 6.18 -10.97 -2.43
N MET A 130 6.89 -10.02 -1.83
CA MET A 130 8.18 -10.25 -1.16
C MET A 130 8.07 -11.18 0.04
N ALA A 131 7.04 -11.02 0.87
CA ALA A 131 6.78 -11.95 1.98
C ALA A 131 6.43 -13.37 1.47
N ILE A 132 5.71 -13.49 0.36
CA ILE A 132 5.41 -14.79 -0.27
C ILE A 132 6.69 -15.44 -0.82
N GLU A 133 7.54 -14.68 -1.49
CA GLU A 133 8.86 -15.15 -1.96
C GLU A 133 9.72 -15.63 -0.77
N ASP A 134 9.70 -14.94 0.37
CA ASP A 134 10.45 -15.34 1.57
C ASP A 134 10.07 -16.75 2.03
N VAL A 135 8.76 -17.01 2.14
CA VAL A 135 8.23 -18.31 2.57
C VAL A 135 8.52 -19.37 1.52
N GLY A 136 8.38 -19.05 0.23
CA GLY A 136 8.68 -20.00 -0.86
C GLY A 136 10.13 -20.49 -0.85
N VAL A 137 11.09 -19.57 -0.71
CA VAL A 137 12.53 -19.93 -0.63
C VAL A 137 12.81 -20.68 0.67
N LEU A 138 12.25 -20.24 1.80
CA LEU A 138 12.47 -20.88 3.10
C LEU A 138 11.96 -22.34 3.09
N ALA A 139 10.77 -22.57 2.52
CA ALA A 139 10.19 -23.91 2.40
C ALA A 139 11.05 -24.85 1.55
N GLY A 140 11.65 -24.36 0.47
CA GLY A 140 12.60 -25.14 -0.34
C GLY A 140 13.90 -25.47 0.40
N LEU A 141 14.36 -24.56 1.26
CA LEU A 141 15.60 -24.73 2.02
C LEU A 141 15.43 -25.51 3.32
N ILE A 142 14.21 -25.66 3.83
CA ILE A 142 13.89 -26.41 5.06
C ILE A 142 12.86 -27.51 4.73
N PRO A 143 13.27 -28.57 3.99
CA PRO A 143 12.39 -29.69 3.72
C PRO A 143 12.13 -30.54 4.97
N LEU A 144 11.13 -31.43 4.89
CA LEU A 144 10.88 -32.44 5.90
C LEU A 144 12.14 -33.27 6.17
N GLY A 145 12.41 -33.55 7.45
CA GLY A 145 13.62 -34.25 7.89
C GLY A 145 14.82 -33.34 8.15
N THR A 146 14.70 -32.02 7.95
CA THR A 146 15.74 -31.07 8.38
C THR A 146 15.99 -31.19 9.88
N THR A 147 17.22 -31.52 10.27
CA THR A 147 17.59 -31.62 11.68
C THR A 147 17.78 -30.23 12.28
N ARG A 148 17.69 -30.14 13.60
CA ARG A 148 17.91 -28.88 14.32
C ARG A 148 19.26 -28.30 13.92
N GLU A 149 20.34 -29.07 13.95
CA GLU A 149 21.72 -28.64 13.68
C GLU A 149 21.91 -28.00 12.30
N GLN A 150 21.08 -28.36 11.32
CA GLN A 150 21.13 -27.81 9.97
C GLN A 150 20.47 -26.43 9.83
N ILE A 151 19.59 -26.05 10.77
CA ILE A 151 18.79 -24.81 10.69
C ILE A 151 19.66 -23.55 10.49
N PRO A 152 20.75 -23.29 11.25
CA PRO A 152 21.51 -22.05 11.11
C PRO A 152 22.12 -21.91 9.72
N ALA A 153 22.67 -22.99 9.16
CA ALA A 153 23.25 -22.98 7.81
C ALA A 153 22.18 -22.77 6.72
N ARG A 154 20.99 -23.38 6.87
CA ARG A 154 19.87 -23.21 5.93
C ARG A 154 19.27 -21.80 6.00
N LEU A 155 19.16 -21.22 7.20
CA LEU A 155 18.73 -19.83 7.36
C LEU A 155 19.76 -18.86 6.75
N ALA A 156 21.06 -19.11 6.92
CA ALA A 156 22.09 -18.30 6.29
C ALA A 156 21.95 -18.31 4.76
N ALA A 157 21.79 -19.49 4.14
CA ALA A 157 21.55 -19.60 2.70
C ALA A 157 20.26 -18.89 2.25
N TRP A 158 19.19 -18.97 3.07
CA TRP A 158 17.96 -18.24 2.82
C TRP A 158 18.18 -16.71 2.84
N LEU A 159 18.92 -16.19 3.83
CA LEU A 159 19.24 -14.77 3.94
C LEU A 159 20.05 -14.29 2.74
N ASP A 160 21.06 -15.06 2.31
CA ASP A 160 21.92 -14.72 1.17
C ASP A 160 21.12 -14.59 -0.14
N ILE A 161 20.06 -15.40 -0.30
CA ILE A 161 19.17 -15.34 -1.46
C ILE A 161 18.18 -14.16 -1.33
N ARG A 162 17.57 -14.01 -0.15
CA ARG A 162 16.42 -13.11 0.03
C ARG A 162 16.81 -11.67 0.28
N LYS A 163 17.87 -11.43 1.05
CA LYS A 163 18.25 -10.09 1.49
C LYS A 163 18.62 -9.15 0.34
N PRO A 164 19.46 -9.54 -0.65
CA PRO A 164 19.78 -8.65 -1.77
C PRO A 164 18.54 -8.25 -2.59
N ARG A 165 17.63 -9.21 -2.81
CA ARG A 165 16.36 -9.01 -3.54
C ARG A 165 15.45 -8.02 -2.79
N ALA A 166 15.29 -8.20 -1.48
CA ALA A 166 14.43 -7.33 -0.67
C ALA A 166 15.02 -5.93 -0.48
N ASP A 167 16.32 -5.83 -0.23
CA ASP A 167 16.99 -4.55 -0.11
C ASP A 167 16.92 -3.76 -1.43
N TRP A 168 17.03 -4.43 -2.57
CA TRP A 168 16.82 -3.79 -3.87
C TRP A 168 15.39 -3.28 -4.02
N MET A 169 14.38 -4.10 -3.72
CA MET A 169 12.97 -3.69 -3.83
C MET A 169 12.64 -2.53 -2.89
N ASN A 170 13.16 -2.55 -1.66
CA ASN A 170 13.01 -1.47 -0.70
C ASN A 170 13.63 -0.17 -1.24
N ARG A 171 14.90 -0.20 -1.67
CA ARG A 171 15.58 0.97 -2.25
C ARG A 171 14.86 1.52 -3.47
N THR A 172 14.39 0.66 -4.37
CA THR A 172 13.63 1.08 -5.55
C THR A 172 12.30 1.73 -5.16
N SER A 173 11.58 1.15 -4.20
CA SER A 173 10.31 1.71 -3.70
C SER A 173 10.51 3.07 -3.02
N VAL A 174 11.60 3.23 -2.26
CA VAL A 174 11.99 4.50 -1.63
C VAL A 174 12.40 5.53 -2.68
N ALA A 175 13.19 5.15 -3.69
CA ALA A 175 13.59 6.06 -4.75
C ALA A 175 12.39 6.55 -5.58
N GLN A 176 11.40 5.68 -5.82
CA GLN A 176 10.18 6.05 -6.54
C GLN A 176 9.36 7.09 -5.79
N ILE A 177 9.14 6.90 -4.49
CA ILE A 177 8.43 7.90 -3.69
C ILE A 177 9.27 9.18 -3.55
N GLN A 178 10.58 9.06 -3.40
CA GLN A 178 11.46 10.22 -3.28
C GLN A 178 11.47 11.05 -4.56
N ALA A 179 11.47 10.43 -5.74
CA ALA A 179 11.35 11.16 -7.01
C ALA A 179 10.00 11.88 -7.14
N ILE A 180 8.92 11.26 -6.65
CA ILE A 180 7.59 11.87 -6.58
C ILE A 180 7.58 13.08 -5.62
N ILE A 181 8.29 12.95 -4.49
CA ILE A 181 8.42 13.97 -3.44
C ILE A 181 9.34 15.12 -3.88
N ASP A 182 10.50 14.83 -4.46
CA ASP A 182 11.56 15.81 -4.78
C ASP A 182 11.29 16.56 -6.08
N GLY A 183 10.55 15.95 -7.01
CA GLY A 183 9.95 16.68 -8.11
C GLY A 183 8.99 17.79 -7.64
N ASN A 184 8.50 17.70 -6.39
CA ASN A 184 7.40 18.47 -5.81
C ASN A 184 7.61 18.85 -4.31
N GLN A 185 8.85 19.12 -3.87
CA GLN A 185 9.25 19.46 -2.49
C GLN A 185 8.32 18.99 -1.33
N GLY A 186 8.26 17.67 -1.06
CA GLY A 186 7.98 17.16 0.30
C GLY A 186 7.15 15.86 0.41
N GLY A 187 7.27 15.20 1.57
CA GLY A 187 6.90 13.80 1.83
C GLY A 187 5.50 13.34 1.38
N ALA A 188 5.40 12.13 0.82
CA ALA A 188 4.14 11.57 0.31
C ALA A 188 3.56 10.51 1.27
N HIS A 189 2.25 10.59 1.51
CA HIS A 189 1.47 9.66 2.34
C HIS A 189 0.41 8.93 1.49
N CYS A 190 -0.27 7.93 2.05
CA CYS A 190 -1.24 7.08 1.37
C CYS A 190 -2.48 6.87 2.26
N THR A 191 -3.67 7.20 1.77
CA THR A 191 -4.95 6.90 2.41
C THR A 191 -5.63 5.81 1.61
N PHE A 192 -6.00 4.72 2.26
CA PHE A 192 -6.68 3.60 1.62
C PHE A 192 -8.18 3.78 1.82
N PHE A 193 -8.94 3.77 0.73
CA PHE A 193 -10.39 3.89 0.80
C PHE A 193 -10.98 2.48 0.82
N GLY A 194 -11.91 2.27 1.74
CA GLY A 194 -12.71 1.06 1.78
C GLY A 194 -13.33 0.78 0.42
N SER A 195 -13.42 -0.50 0.06
CA SER A 195 -13.97 -0.94 -1.21
C SER A 195 -15.39 -0.38 -1.43
N VAL A 196 -15.63 0.30 -2.54
CA VAL A 196 -16.98 0.78 -2.87
C VAL A 196 -17.87 -0.40 -3.23
N ARG A 197 -18.83 -0.73 -2.35
CA ARG A 197 -19.87 -1.75 -2.60
C ARG A 197 -21.19 -1.08 -3.03
N PRO A 198 -21.97 -1.67 -3.94
CA PRO A 198 -23.40 -1.36 -4.03
C PRO A 198 -24.12 -2.05 -2.86
N GLU A 199 -24.46 -1.29 -1.83
CA GLU A 199 -25.44 -1.44 -0.73
C GLU A 199 -26.00 -2.80 -0.24
N LYS A 200 -25.44 -3.98 -0.53
CA LYS A 200 -25.90 -5.24 0.10
C LYS A 200 -24.75 -6.01 0.77
N ASP A 201 -24.98 -6.35 2.05
CA ASP A 201 -24.28 -7.33 2.89
C ASP A 201 -23.09 -6.87 3.75
N LEU A 202 -23.32 -5.98 4.73
CA LEU A 202 -22.33 -5.60 5.76
C LEU A 202 -22.15 -6.62 6.91
N ASP A 203 -22.25 -7.94 6.67
CA ASP A 203 -22.27 -8.94 7.76
C ASP A 203 -20.98 -9.76 7.93
N TYR A 204 -19.83 -9.25 7.48
CA TYR A 204 -18.56 -10.00 7.53
C TYR A 204 -17.62 -9.64 8.70
N LEU A 205 -17.89 -8.55 9.42
CA LEU A 205 -17.07 -8.11 10.56
C LEU A 205 -17.71 -8.35 11.93
N SER A 206 -18.94 -8.89 11.96
CA SER A 206 -19.70 -9.21 13.19
C SER A 206 -19.43 -10.63 13.73
N LYS A 207 -18.63 -11.44 13.02
CA LYS A 207 -18.28 -12.81 13.41
C LYS A 207 -16.77 -13.00 13.57
N ARG A 208 -16.19 -12.33 14.56
CA ARG A 208 -14.97 -12.77 15.23
C ARG A 208 -15.05 -12.47 16.72
#